data_AF-A0A527GI06-F1
#
_entry.id   AF-A0A527GI06-F1
#
_cell.length_a   1.000
_cell.length_b   1.000
_cell.length_c   1.000
_cell.angle_alpha   90.00
_cell.angle_beta   90.00
_cell.angle_gamma   90.00
#
_symmetry.space_group_name_H-M   'P 1'
#
loop_
_entity.id
_entity.type
_entity.pdbx_description
1 polymer ?
#
loop_
_entity_poly.entity_id
_entity_poly.type
_entity_poly.pdbx_seq_one_letter_code
_entity_poly.pdbx_strand_id
1 'polypeptide(L)'
;EQSERGVLATGRAYEVEENFEADGASGSRIVRKSRVGMASGRNYVAGFLFDISEMKRRETEAQDARKHLASVLESLPAAVIIYDRD
;
A
#
# COMPACT_ATOMS: atom_id res chain seq x y z
N GLU A 1 2.57 4.44 22.30
CA GLU A 1 3.20 3.20 21.81
C GLU A 1 4.73 3.39 21.69
N GLN A 2 5.45 2.32 21.34
CA GLN A 2 6.91 2.34 21.18
C GLN A 2 7.36 3.19 19.97
N SER A 3 6.55 3.21 18.91
CA SER A 3 6.82 3.97 17.68
C SER A 3 6.75 5.50 17.90
N GLU A 4 5.78 6.04 18.67
CA GLU A 4 5.78 7.49 18.98
C GLU A 4 6.97 7.89 19.82
N ARG A 5 7.34 7.05 20.81
CA ARG A 5 8.53 7.30 21.63
C ARG A 5 9.80 7.33 20.76
N GLY A 6 9.92 6.39 19.82
CA GLY A 6 11.03 6.35 18.86
C GLY A 6 11.08 7.59 17.97
N VAL A 7 9.94 8.00 17.40
CA VAL A 7 9.84 9.20 16.56
C VAL A 7 10.15 10.47 17.35
N LEU A 8 9.63 10.61 18.58
CA LEU A 8 9.91 11.76 19.45
C LEU A 8 11.39 11.85 19.82
N ALA A 9 12.00 10.74 20.23
CA ALA A 9 13.40 10.71 20.65
C ALA A 9 14.36 10.94 19.48
N THR A 10 14.16 10.23 18.36
CA THR A 10 15.15 10.21 17.27
C THR A 10 14.85 11.20 16.15
N GLY A 11 13.58 11.51 15.91
CA GLY A 11 13.14 12.33 14.78
C GLY A 11 13.07 11.58 13.46
N ARG A 12 13.48 10.32 13.44
CA ARG A 12 13.30 9.46 12.28
C ARG A 12 11.81 9.16 12.14
N ALA A 13 11.29 9.36 10.94
CA ALA A 13 9.92 9.00 10.64
C ALA A 13 9.74 7.48 10.76
N TYR A 14 8.58 7.07 11.25
CA TYR A 14 8.14 5.69 11.26
C TYR A 14 7.10 5.52 10.16
N GLU A 15 7.23 4.48 9.37
CA GLU A 15 6.27 4.13 8.32
C GLU A 15 6.17 2.61 8.24
N VAL A 16 4.94 2.09 8.28
CA VAL A 16 4.67 0.67 8.13
C VAL A 16 3.36 0.49 7.38
N GLU A 17 3.29 -0.58 6.60
CA GLU A 17 2.04 -1.10 6.09
C GLU A 17 1.51 -2.17 7.04
N GLU A 18 0.24 -2.08 7.42
CA GLU A 18 -0.40 -3.06 8.29
C GLU A 18 -1.83 -3.36 7.83
N ASN A 19 -2.31 -4.54 8.19
CA ASN A 19 -3.71 -4.89 8.02
C ASN A 19 -4.50 -4.42 9.24
N PHE A 20 -5.74 -4.01 9.01
CA PHE A 20 -6.66 -3.61 10.06
C PHE A 20 -8.02 -4.26 9.84
N GLU A 21 -8.76 -4.40 10.93
CA GLU A 21 -10.18 -4.75 10.92
C GLU A 21 -10.97 -3.57 11.49
N ALA A 22 -11.95 -3.07 10.74
CA ALA A 22 -12.88 -2.05 11.17
C ALA A 22 -14.29 -2.42 10.73
N ASP A 23 -15.26 -2.38 11.64
CA ASP A 23 -16.67 -2.67 11.36
C ASP A 23 -16.92 -4.00 10.62
N GLY A 24 -16.09 -5.02 10.92
CA GLY A 24 -16.17 -6.34 10.30
C GLY A 24 -15.56 -6.43 8.90
N ALA A 25 -14.97 -5.35 8.38
CA ALA A 25 -14.23 -5.34 7.13
C ALA A 25 -12.71 -5.35 7.40
N SER A 26 -11.98 -6.23 6.71
CA SER A 26 -10.53 -6.22 6.68
C SER A 26 -10.02 -5.28 5.59
N GLY A 27 -8.99 -4.50 5.91
CA GLY A 27 -8.34 -3.60 4.98
C GLY A 27 -6.82 -3.54 5.20
N SER A 28 -6.13 -2.84 4.30
CA SER A 28 -4.71 -2.50 4.45
C SER A 28 -4.56 -0.99 4.58
N ARG A 29 -3.67 -0.56 5.48
CA ARG A 29 -3.34 0.86 5.65
C ARG A 29 -1.85 1.08 5.79
N ILE A 30 -1.40 2.27 5.43
CA ILE A 30 -0.07 2.77 5.76
C ILE A 30 -0.19 3.67 6.99
N VAL A 31 0.57 3.35 8.03
CA VAL A 31 0.73 4.18 9.23
C VAL A 31 2.04 4.94 9.11
N ARG A 32 1.95 6.27 9.05
CA ARG A 32 3.12 7.15 9.04
C ARG A 32 3.12 8.05 10.27
N LYS A 33 4.21 8.04 11.04
CA LYS A 33 4.39 8.89 12.23
C LYS A 33 5.65 9.74 12.06
N SER A 34 5.53 11.05 12.26
CA SER A 34 6.62 12.01 12.11
C SER A 34 6.69 12.99 13.28
N ARG A 35 7.89 13.46 13.64
CA ARG A 35 8.05 14.46 14.69
C ARG A 35 7.83 15.86 14.12
N VAL A 36 6.97 16.64 14.78
CA VAL A 36 6.72 18.04 14.46
C VAL A 36 7.21 18.92 15.61
N GLY A 37 8.14 19.82 15.32
CA GLY A 37 8.61 20.82 16.26
C GLY A 37 7.82 22.12 16.15
N MET A 38 7.54 22.75 17.29
CA MET A 38 6.93 24.08 17.37
C MET A 38 7.98 25.13 17.74
N ALA A 39 7.73 26.40 17.41
CA ALA A 39 8.59 27.52 17.78
C ALA A 39 8.81 27.64 19.31
N SER A 40 7.89 27.11 20.12
CA SER A 40 8.00 27.03 21.58
C SER A 40 9.02 26.00 22.08
N GLY A 41 9.70 25.26 21.19
CA GLY A 41 10.63 24.18 21.52
C GLY A 41 9.94 22.85 21.86
N ARG A 42 8.61 22.80 21.85
CA ARG A 42 7.85 21.57 22.09
C ARG A 42 7.83 20.69 20.84
N ASN A 43 7.99 19.38 21.03
CA ASN A 43 7.89 18.37 19.99
C ASN A 43 6.60 17.55 20.13
N TYR A 44 6.00 17.22 19.00
CA TYR A 44 4.78 16.42 18.88
C TYR A 44 4.98 15.30 17.87
N VAL A 45 4.07 14.32 17.88
CA VAL A 45 3.95 13.32 16.82
C VAL A 45 2.75 13.66 15.97
N ALA A 46 2.96 13.82 14.67
CA ALA A 46 1.91 13.80 13.68
C ALA A 46 1.78 12.36 13.14
N GLY A 47 0.60 11.78 13.28
CA GLY A 47 0.24 10.48 12.71
C GLY A 47 -0.66 10.64 11.50
N PHE A 48 -0.37 9.91 10.44
CA PHE A 48 -1.19 9.79 9.24
C PHE A 48 -1.55 8.32 9.03
N LEU A 49 -2.81 8.07 8.69
CA LEU A 49 -3.32 6.76 8.32
C LEU A 49 -3.84 6.88 6.89
N PHE A 50 -3.26 6.10 5.98
CA PHE A 50 -3.70 6.04 4.59
C PHE A 50 -4.33 4.68 4.35
N ASP A 51 -5.63 4.64 4.08
CA ASP A 51 -6.26 3.41 3.60
C ASP A 51 -5.80 3.12 2.17
N ILE A 52 -5.21 1.95 1.96
CA ILE A 52 -4.69 1.49 0.67
C ILE A 52 -5.42 0.25 0.16
N SER A 53 -6.54 -0.12 0.79
CA SER A 53 -7.29 -1.33 0.46
C SER A 53 -7.76 -1.34 -1.00
N GLU A 54 -8.29 -0.20 -1.47
CA GLU A 54 -8.76 -0.09 -2.85
C GLU A 54 -7.60 -0.16 -3.86
N MET A 55 -6.46 0.46 -3.55
CA MET A 55 -5.27 0.43 -4.40
C MET A 55 -4.78 -1.01 -4.59
N LYS A 56 -4.63 -1.75 -3.50
CA LYS A 56 -4.25 -3.16 -3.55
C LYS A 56 -5.25 -4.03 -4.28
N ARG A 57 -6.55 -3.80 -4.09
CA ARG A 57 -7.58 -4.54 -4.83
C ARG A 57 -7.41 -4.37 -6.34
N ARG A 58 -7.24 -3.12 -6.81
CA ARG A 58 -7.02 -2.83 -8.23
C ARG A 58 -5.74 -3.46 -8.76
N GLU A 59 -4.67 -3.44 -7.97
CA GLU A 59 -3.41 -4.09 -8.33
C GLU A 59 -3.58 -5.60 -8.50
N THR A 60 -4.23 -6.27 -7.55
CA THR A 60 -4.53 -7.70 -7.62
C THR A 60 -5.43 -8.03 -8.82
N GLU A 61 -6.50 -7.27 -9.05
CA GLU A 61 -7.39 -7.45 -10.21
C GLU A 61 -6.62 -7.36 -11.54
N ALA A 62 -5.72 -6.39 -11.68
CA ALA A 62 -4.88 -6.24 -12.87
C ALA A 62 -3.87 -7.41 -13.03
N GLN A 63 -3.25 -7.84 -11.94
CA GLN A 63 -2.33 -8.97 -11.94
C GLN A 63 -3.04 -10.27 -12.31
N ASP A 64 -4.25 -10.49 -11.80
CA ASP A 64 -5.05 -11.68 -12.06
C ASP A 64 -5.57 -11.69 -13.50
N ALA A 65 -6.01 -10.55 -14.04
CA ALA A 65 -6.36 -10.43 -15.45
C ALA A 65 -5.18 -10.77 -16.36
N ARG A 66 -3.96 -10.31 -16.02
CA ARG A 66 -2.73 -10.63 -16.77
C ARG A 66 -2.40 -12.12 -16.70
N LYS A 67 -2.46 -12.73 -15.51
CA LYS A 67 -2.24 -14.18 -15.34
C LYS A 67 -3.27 -14.99 -16.11
N HIS A 68 -4.53 -14.57 -16.07
CA HIS A 68 -5.60 -15.24 -16.79
C HIS A 68 -5.37 -15.20 -18.30
N LEU A 69 -5.03 -14.04 -18.86
CA LEU A 69 -4.72 -13.90 -20.28
C LEU A 69 -3.50 -14.76 -20.68
N ALA A 70 -2.43 -14.76 -19.88
CA ALA A 70 -1.27 -15.62 -20.12
C ALA A 70 -1.64 -17.10 -20.12
N SER A 71 -2.41 -17.54 -19.12
CA SER A 71 -2.87 -18.93 -19.02
C SER A 71 -3.76 -19.35 -20.20
N VAL A 72 -4.62 -18.45 -20.69
CA VAL A 72 -5.42 -18.68 -21.90
C VAL A 72 -4.51 -18.85 -23.11
N LEU A 73 -3.54 -17.95 -23.32
CA LEU A 73 -2.59 -18.06 -24.44
C LEU A 73 -1.76 -19.34 -24.41
N GLU A 74 -1.29 -19.75 -23.23
CA GLU A 74 -0.49 -20.98 -23.07
C GLU A 74 -1.28 -22.27 -23.28
N SER A 75 -2.59 -22.26 -23.01
CA SER A 75 -3.45 -23.43 -23.17
C SER A 75 -4.09 -23.55 -24.56
N LEU A 76 -3.98 -22.52 -25.40
CA LEU A 76 -4.50 -22.57 -26.76
C LEU A 76 -3.63 -23.50 -27.63
N PRO A 77 -4.21 -24.53 -28.27
CA PRO A 77 -3.49 -25.45 -29.16
C PRO A 77 -3.16 -24.83 -30.53
N ALA A 78 -3.21 -23.50 -30.67
CA ALA A 78 -3.08 -22.78 -31.92
C ALA A 78 -2.05 -21.63 -31.80
N ALA A 79 -1.39 -21.30 -32.92
CA ALA A 79 -0.50 -20.16 -32.98
C ALA A 79 -1.29 -18.84 -32.92
N VAL A 80 -0.95 -17.97 -31.98
CA VAL A 80 -1.50 -16.62 -31.86
C VAL A 80 -0.55 -15.63 -32.54
N ILE A 81 -1.03 -14.93 -33.56
CA ILE A 81 -0.28 -13.88 -34.27
C ILE A 81 -0.90 -12.54 -33.89
N ILE A 82 -0.11 -11.66 -33.26
CA ILE A 82 -0.49 -10.29 -32.94
C ILE A 82 0.14 -9.38 -33.99
N TYR A 83 -0.68 -8.57 -34.66
CA TYR A 83 -0.23 -7.56 -35.62
C TYR A 83 -0.54 -6.18 -35.05
N ASP A 84 0.47 -5.30 -35.03
CA ASP A 84 0.29 -3.88 -34.71
C ASP A 84 -0.02 -3.11 -35.99
N ARG A 85 -1.02 -2.23 -35.97
CA ARG A 85 -1.58 -1.60 -37.18
C ARG A 85 -0.97 -0.23 -37.49
N ASP A 86 0.07 0.16 -36.77
CA ASP A 86 0.82 1.39 -36.99
C ASP A 86 2.17 1.15 -37.69
#